data_AF-A0A3S5A9S9-F1
#
_entry.id   AF-A0A3S5A9S9-F1
#
_cell.length_a   1.000
_cell.length_b   1.000
_cell.length_c   1.000
_cell.angle_alpha   90.00
_cell.angle_beta   90.00
_cell.angle_gamma   90.00
#
_symmetry.space_group_name_H-M   'P 1'
#
loop_
_entity.id
_entity.type
_entity.pdbx_description
1 polymer ?
#
loop_
_entity_poly.entity_id
_entity_poly.type
_entity_poly.pdbx_seq_one_letter_code
_entity_poly.pdbx_strand_id
1 'polypeptide(L)'
;MEKSFYTFYLCTAVRKFFFFLDPLRAGRIRISDILASGFLDSLLELRESQIAETQLVANWFSFQSAMRVYGSYLQLDENKNGLLSKNELSK
;
A
#
# COMPACT_ATOMS: atom_id res chain seq x y z
N MET A 1 5.43 16.91 -1.53
CA MET A 1 4.50 15.77 -1.63
C MET A 1 3.11 16.29 -1.31
N GLU A 2 2.11 16.07 -2.16
CA GLU A 2 0.75 16.58 -1.92
C GLU A 2 0.13 15.92 -0.68
N LYS A 3 -0.68 16.67 0.09
CA LYS A 3 -1.39 16.12 1.26
C LYS A 3 -2.31 14.95 0.91
N SER A 4 -2.90 14.97 -0.28
CA SER A 4 -3.72 13.90 -0.87
C SER A 4 -2.97 12.57 -0.90
N PHE A 5 -1.70 12.59 -1.30
CA PHE A 5 -0.87 11.39 -1.37
C PHE A 5 -0.58 10.80 0.01
N TYR A 6 -0.38 11.62 1.05
CA TYR A 6 -0.15 11.11 2.40
C TYR A 6 -1.31 10.26 2.91
N THR A 7 -2.54 10.75 2.72
CA THR A 7 -3.76 10.01 3.05
C THR A 7 -3.84 8.71 2.26
N PHE A 8 -3.54 8.76 0.96
CA PHE A 8 -3.54 7.57 0.11
C PHE A 8 -2.48 6.53 0.52
N TYR A 9 -1.26 6.99 0.82
CA TYR A 9 -0.17 6.15 1.26
C TYR A 9 -0.53 5.41 2.56
N LEU A 10 -1.02 6.15 3.57
CA LEU A 10 -1.47 5.54 4.83
C LEU A 10 -2.56 4.51 4.57
N CYS A 11 -3.54 4.83 3.73
CA CYS A 11 -4.61 3.92 3.38
C CYS A 11 -4.08 2.64 2.70
N THR A 12 -3.14 2.79 1.78
CA THR A 12 -2.51 1.67 1.05
C THR A 12 -1.69 0.79 1.99
N ALA A 13 -0.86 1.39 2.83
CA ALA A 13 -0.04 0.67 3.80
C ALA A 13 -0.92 -0.11 4.78
N VAL A 14 -1.91 0.53 5.40
CA VAL A 14 -2.83 -0.12 6.35
C VAL A 14 -3.62 -1.25 5.68
N ARG A 15 -4.12 -1.04 4.45
CA ARG A 15 -4.84 -2.09 3.72
C ARG A 15 -3.98 -3.31 3.43
N LYS A 16 -2.66 -3.18 3.22
CA LYS A 16 -1.76 -4.33 3.08
C LYS A 16 -1.74 -5.17 4.36
N PHE A 17 -1.66 -4.55 5.55
CA PHE A 17 -1.74 -5.27 6.82
C PHE A 17 -3.05 -6.06 6.94
N PHE A 18 -4.20 -5.41 6.73
CA PHE A 18 -5.50 -6.08 6.86
C PHE A 18 -5.75 -7.12 5.78
N PHE A 19 -5.34 -6.88 4.54
CA PHE A 19 -5.57 -7.82 3.44
C PHE A 19 -4.86 -9.16 3.67
N PHE A 20 -3.63 -9.13 4.19
CA PHE A 20 -2.84 -10.35 4.40
C PHE A 20 -2.95 -10.93 5.81
N LEU A 21 -3.14 -10.10 6.84
CA LEU A 21 -3.09 -10.54 8.25
C LEU A 21 -4.47 -10.56 8.94
N ASP A 22 -5.54 -10.14 8.27
CA ASP A 22 -6.91 -10.25 8.76
C ASP A 22 -7.83 -10.94 7.71
N PRO A 23 -7.55 -12.22 7.38
CA PRO A 23 -8.31 -12.95 6.36
C PRO A 23 -9.80 -13.12 6.72
N LEU A 24 -10.12 -13.12 8.01
CA LEU A 24 -11.49 -13.24 8.53
C LEU A 24 -12.23 -11.90 8.63
N ARG A 25 -11.56 -10.77 8.31
CA ARG A 25 -12.11 -9.42 8.39
C ARG A 25 -12.67 -9.08 9.77
N ALA A 26 -11.98 -9.53 10.82
CA ALA A 26 -12.35 -9.26 12.21
C ALA A 26 -12.05 -7.81 12.63
N GLY A 27 -11.33 -7.04 11.80
CA GLY A 27 -10.95 -5.66 12.06
C GLY A 27 -9.83 -5.53 13.10
N ARG A 28 -9.13 -6.62 13.39
CA ARG A 28 -8.03 -6.68 14.38
C ARG A 28 -6.94 -7.61 13.87
N ILE A 29 -5.69 -7.25 14.12
CA ILE A 29 -4.51 -8.03 13.75
C ILE A 29 -3.70 -8.30 15.01
N ARG A 30 -3.24 -9.54 15.21
CA ARG A 30 -2.39 -9.87 16.36
C ARG A 30 -0.98 -9.35 16.10
N ILE A 31 -0.33 -8.84 17.13
CA ILE A 31 1.07 -8.37 17.04
C ILE A 31 1.98 -9.50 16.55
N SER A 32 1.76 -10.73 17.02
CA SER A 32 2.52 -11.90 16.57
C SER A 32 2.47 -12.12 15.05
N ASP A 33 1.32 -11.86 14.43
CA ASP A 33 1.15 -12.03 12.98
C ASP A 33 1.90 -10.95 12.21
N ILE A 34 1.96 -9.73 12.76
CA ILE A 34 2.78 -8.64 12.21
C ILE A 34 4.28 -8.97 12.32
N LEU A 35 4.72 -9.53 13.45
CA LEU A 35 6.11 -9.95 13.63
C LEU A 35 6.49 -11.09 12.69
N ALA A 36 5.57 -12.02 12.43
CA ALA A 36 5.82 -13.18 11.56
C ALA A 36 5.70 -12.88 10.06
N SER A 37 5.10 -11.76 9.66
CA SER A 37 4.82 -11.47 8.24
C SER A 37 5.99 -10.90 7.44
N GLY A 38 7.06 -10.46 8.10
CA GLY A 38 8.18 -9.74 7.46
C GLY A 38 7.83 -8.30 7.03
N PHE A 39 6.64 -7.79 7.38
CA PHE A 39 6.23 -6.44 7.01
C PHE A 39 7.04 -5.37 7.75
N LEU A 40 7.46 -5.65 8.99
CA LEU A 40 8.35 -4.76 9.73
C LEU A 40 9.73 -4.70 9.08
N ASP A 41 10.26 -5.81 8.59
CA ASP A 41 11.56 -5.83 7.90
C ASP A 41 11.50 -4.95 6.64
N SER A 42 10.42 -5.07 5.85
CA SER A 42 10.19 -4.20 4.70
C SER A 42 10.08 -2.73 5.09
N LEU A 43 9.48 -2.39 6.24
CA LEU A 43 9.42 -1.01 6.71
C LEU A 43 10.79 -0.50 7.23
N LEU A 44 11.58 -1.38 7.85
CA LEU A 44 12.89 -1.04 8.38
C LEU A 44 13.92 -0.85 7.26
N GLU A 45 13.83 -1.62 6.17
CA GLU A 45 14.65 -1.45 4.96
C GLU A 45 14.60 0.00 4.46
N LEU A 46 13.43 0.65 4.51
CA LEU A 46 13.25 2.04 4.06
C LEU A 46 13.98 3.09 4.90
N ARG A 47 14.60 2.70 6.01
CA ARG A 47 15.44 3.61 6.82
C ARG A 47 16.88 3.67 6.34
N GLU A 48 17.30 2.75 5.47
CA GLU A 48 18.65 2.72 4.93
C GLU A 48 18.90 3.98 4.08
N SER A 49 20.10 4.54 4.21
CA SER A 49 20.47 5.81 3.56
C SER A 49 20.65 5.67 2.05
N GLN A 50 20.93 4.47 1.56
CA GLN A 50 21.14 4.16 0.15
C GLN A 50 20.45 2.84 -0.19
N ILE A 51 19.27 2.95 -0.78
CA ILE A 51 18.49 1.80 -1.25
C ILE A 51 18.50 1.85 -2.77
N ALA A 52 18.85 0.73 -3.41
CA ALA A 52 18.81 0.66 -4.87
C ALA A 52 17.38 0.84 -5.38
N GLU A 53 17.22 1.44 -6.56
CA GLU A 53 15.88 1.67 -7.13
C GLU A 53 15.11 0.35 -7.33
N THR A 54 15.80 -0.72 -7.71
CA THR A 54 15.23 -2.06 -7.84
C THR A 54 14.66 -2.58 -6.52
N GLN A 55 15.33 -2.32 -5.40
CA GLN A 55 14.85 -2.68 -4.06
C GLN A 55 13.63 -1.84 -3.67
N LEU A 56 13.64 -0.53 -3.96
CA LEU A 56 12.49 0.33 -3.72
C LEU A 56 11.27 -0.14 -4.52
N VAL A 57 11.44 -0.57 -5.78
CA VAL A 57 10.32 -1.10 -6.59
C VAL A 57 9.78 -2.44 -6.03
N ALA A 58 10.65 -3.26 -5.45
CA ALA A 58 10.27 -4.53 -4.82
C ALA A 58 9.61 -4.34 -3.43
N ASN A 59 10.03 -3.32 -2.68
CA ASN A 59 9.54 -3.05 -1.35
C ASN A 59 8.07 -2.58 -1.38
N TRP A 60 7.21 -3.27 -0.63
CA TRP A 60 5.77 -3.04 -0.66
C TRP A 60 5.34 -1.70 -0.07
N PHE A 61 6.13 -1.15 0.84
CA PHE A 61 5.86 0.09 1.57
C PHE A 61 6.65 1.28 1.02
N SER A 62 7.44 1.10 -0.05
CA SER A 62 8.13 2.22 -0.67
C SER A 62 7.14 3.20 -1.30
N PHE A 63 7.64 4.42 -1.51
CA PHE A 63 6.94 5.43 -2.29
C PHE A 63 6.62 4.92 -3.70
N GLN A 64 7.55 4.23 -4.35
CA GLN A 64 7.43 3.68 -5.70
C GLN A 64 6.28 2.68 -5.80
N SER A 65 6.19 1.74 -4.86
CA SER A 65 5.12 0.76 -4.79
C SER A 65 3.76 1.44 -4.56
N ALA A 66 3.69 2.38 -3.61
CA ALA A 66 2.46 3.13 -3.34
C ALA A 66 2.03 3.96 -4.55
N MET A 67 2.97 4.59 -5.26
CA MET A 67 2.69 5.39 -6.45
C MET A 67 2.24 4.56 -7.64
N ARG A 68 2.75 3.33 -7.79
CA ARG A 68 2.24 2.39 -8.80
C ARG A 68 0.77 2.09 -8.56
N VAL A 69 0.39 1.76 -7.33
CA VAL A 69 -1.02 1.48 -6.98
C VAL A 69 -1.88 2.74 -7.12
N TYR A 70 -1.39 3.89 -6.67
CA TYR A 70 -2.10 5.17 -6.82
C TYR A 70 -2.31 5.56 -8.27
N GLY A 71 -1.27 5.41 -9.10
CA GLY A 71 -1.31 5.73 -10.51
C GLY A 71 -2.33 4.87 -11.24
N SER A 72 -2.32 3.55 -11.02
CA SER A 72 -3.34 2.65 -11.56
C SER A 72 -4.74 3.03 -11.08
N TYR A 73 -4.91 3.35 -9.80
CA TYR A 73 -6.19 3.80 -9.26
C TYR A 73 -6.69 5.08 -9.96
N LEU A 74 -5.83 6.10 -10.11
CA LEU A 74 -6.20 7.37 -10.74
C LEU A 74 -6.52 7.24 -12.23
N GLN A 75 -5.94 6.24 -12.90
CA GLN A 75 -6.26 5.94 -14.30
C GLN A 75 -7.65 5.32 -14.45
N LEU A 76 -8.12 4.59 -13.44
CA LEU A 76 -9.42 3.94 -13.44
C LEU A 76 -10.53 4.84 -12.88
N ASP A 77 -10.24 5.72 -11.92
CA ASP A 77 -11.21 6.65 -11.31
C ASP A 77 -11.50 7.86 -12.23
N GLU A 78 -12.31 7.64 -13.27
CA GLU A 78 -12.56 8.63 -14.32
C GLU A 78 -13.31 9.87 -13.80
N ASN A 79 -14.23 9.65 -12.87
CA ASN A 79 -15.03 10.71 -12.27
C ASN A 79 -14.37 11.37 -11.04
N LYS A 80 -13.21 10.85 -10.61
CA LYS A 80 -12.42 11.35 -9.46
C LYS A 80 -13.22 11.42 -8.17
N ASN A 81 -14.17 10.50 -7.98
CA ASN A 81 -15.05 10.49 -6.82
C ASN A 81 -14.47 9.74 -5.61
N GLY A 82 -13.29 9.12 -5.75
CA GLY A 82 -12.66 8.37 -4.65
C GLY A 82 -13.04 6.88 -4.60
N LEU A 83 -13.79 6.37 -5.59
CA LEU A 83 -14.27 4.99 -5.68
C LEU A 83 -14.10 4.45 -7.10
N LEU A 84 -14.00 3.12 -7.23
CA LEU A 84 -14.01 2.45 -8.54
C LEU A 84 -15.31 1.66 -8.71
N SER A 85 -16.06 1.98 -9.76
CA SER A 85 -17.20 1.20 -10.21
C SER A 85 -16.75 -0.10 -10.88
N LYS A 86 -17.68 -1.04 -11.07
CA LYS A 86 -17.41 -2.28 -11.81
C LYS A 86 -16.94 -2.01 -13.25
N ASN A 87 -17.47 -0.97 -13.86
CA ASN A 87 -17.11 -0.59 -15.23
C ASN A 87 -15.69 -0.03 -15.28
N GLU A 88 -15.33 0.83 -14.33
CA GLU A 88 -13.97 1.36 -14.19
C GLU A 88 -12.97 0.24 -13.90
N LEU A 89 -13.30 -0.72 -13.04
CA LEU A 89 -12.45 -1.88 -12.75
C LEU A 89 -12.28 -2.88 -13.90
N SER A 90 -13.17 -2.85 -14.90
CA SER A 90 -13.13 -3.79 -16.03
C SER A 90 -12.23 -3.35 -17.18
N LYS A 91 -11.65 -2.16 -17.08
CA LYS A 91 -10.67 -1.60 -18.03
C LYS A 91 -9.26 -2.11 -17.71
#